data_AF-A0A3B9R156-F1
#
_entry.id   AF-A0A3B9R156-F1
#
_cell.length_a   1.000
_cell.length_b   1.000
_cell.length_c   1.000
_cell.angle_alpha   90.00
_cell.angle_beta   90.00
_cell.angle_gamma   90.00
#
_symmetry.space_group_name_H-M   'P 1'
#
loop_
_entity.id
_entity.type
_entity.pdbx_description
1 polymer ?
#
loop_
_entity_poly.entity_id
_entity_poly.type
_entity_poly.pdbx_seq_one_letter_code
_entity_poly.pdbx_strand_id
1 'polypeptide(L)'
;MPVVAIKKLAEQIGVPPEKLLQQLSAAGVAGKAADDMLDDAERSTLLAYLRGGKTAAEASKPQEKVTLNRRTTSAVKQSSRTGGSRTVHVEVKKRRTYVRRGELQRQQEEAEQAAREAEEAKEREAQAQQEAEERAKQEAAAEAEAEAQRREAEEAAKAAEVEAAAAAEAAPAQTPTPAPVPPEEAKSTGRREDKPKKRKGKGRADS
;
A
#
# COMPACT_ATOMS: atom_id res chain seq x y z
N MET A 1 -12.20 -11.83 36.10
CA MET A 1 -11.81 -13.25 36.08
C MET A 1 -12.90 -14.08 35.41
N PRO A 2 -13.12 -13.97 34.09
CA PRO A 2 -13.91 -14.96 33.37
C PRO A 2 -13.17 -16.31 33.36
N VAL A 3 -13.59 -17.19 34.27
CA VAL A 3 -13.16 -18.59 34.29
C VAL A 3 -14.05 -19.36 33.32
N VAL A 4 -13.47 -20.12 32.39
CA VAL A 4 -14.22 -20.84 31.34
C VAL A 4 -13.83 -22.32 31.34
N ALA A 5 -14.82 -23.21 31.27
CA ALA A 5 -14.58 -24.65 31.13
C ALA A 5 -13.90 -24.97 29.79
N ILE A 6 -12.94 -25.89 29.79
CA ILE A 6 -12.18 -26.28 28.59
C ILE A 6 -13.10 -26.82 27.49
N LYS A 7 -14.10 -27.65 27.83
CA LYS A 7 -15.15 -28.11 26.90
C LYS A 7 -15.91 -26.96 26.23
N LYS A 8 -16.28 -25.93 27.00
CA LYS A 8 -17.04 -24.78 26.47
C LYS A 8 -16.19 -23.92 25.55
N LEU A 9 -14.91 -23.74 25.89
CA LEU A 9 -13.95 -23.05 25.03
C LEU A 9 -13.72 -23.82 23.72
N ALA A 10 -13.59 -25.15 23.81
CA ALA A 10 -13.42 -26.03 22.66
C ALA A 10 -14.62 -25.95 21.70
N GLU A 11 -15.85 -26.01 22.22
CA GLU A 11 -17.09 -25.80 21.46
C GLU A 11 -17.13 -24.43 20.77
N GLN A 12 -16.75 -23.36 21.49
CA GLN A 12 -16.78 -21.99 20.97
C GLN A 12 -15.81 -21.77 19.81
N ILE A 13 -14.64 -22.42 19.83
CA ILE A 13 -13.61 -22.28 18.79
C ILE A 13 -13.75 -23.38 17.71
N GLY A 14 -14.63 -24.36 17.91
CA GLY A 14 -14.88 -25.45 16.96
C GLY A 14 -13.75 -26.48 16.91
N VAL A 15 -13.01 -26.67 18.01
CA VAL A 15 -11.89 -27.62 18.11
C VAL A 15 -12.29 -28.76 19.05
N PRO A 16 -11.92 -30.02 18.76
CA PRO A 16 -12.15 -31.12 19.69
C PRO A 16 -11.47 -30.88 21.05
N PRO A 17 -12.09 -31.26 22.19
CA PRO A 17 -11.52 -31.00 23.52
C PRO A 17 -10.16 -31.69 23.71
N GLU A 18 -9.97 -32.87 23.12
CA GLU A 18 -8.69 -33.61 23.13
C GLU A 18 -7.55 -32.80 22.48
N LYS A 19 -7.84 -32.11 21.37
CA LYS A 19 -6.86 -31.28 20.67
C LYS A 19 -6.49 -30.05 21.48
N LEU A 20 -7.47 -29.45 22.15
CA LEU A 20 -7.23 -28.29 23.01
C LEU A 20 -6.36 -28.69 24.23
N LEU A 21 -6.59 -29.86 24.83
CA LEU A 21 -5.74 -30.40 25.90
C LEU A 21 -4.31 -30.67 25.43
N GLN A 22 -4.15 -31.17 24.20
CA GLN A 22 -2.83 -31.35 23.58
C GLN A 22 -2.11 -29.99 23.40
N GLN A 23 -2.83 -28.94 22.99
CA GLN A 23 -2.26 -27.60 22.84
C GLN A 23 -1.92 -26.96 24.18
N LEU A 24 -2.77 -27.13 25.20
CA LEU A 24 -2.51 -26.64 26.55
C LEU A 24 -1.28 -27.31 27.17
N SER A 25 -1.15 -28.63 27.05
CA SER A 25 0.03 -29.35 27.54
C SER A 25 1.31 -28.93 26.80
N ALA A 26 1.24 -28.73 25.48
CA ALA A 26 2.36 -28.19 24.70
C ALA A 26 2.73 -26.74 25.09
N ALA A 27 1.73 -25.92 25.43
CA ALA A 27 1.94 -24.57 25.93
C ALA A 27 2.50 -24.50 27.37
N GLY A 28 2.64 -25.64 28.06
CA GLY A 28 3.16 -25.73 29.42
C GLY A 28 2.09 -25.74 30.52
N VAL A 29 0.80 -25.80 30.15
CA VAL A 29 -0.32 -25.95 31.09
C VAL A 29 -0.74 -27.44 31.11
N ALA A 30 0.00 -28.23 31.89
CA ALA A 30 -0.23 -29.67 32.03
C ALA A 30 -1.17 -30.02 33.20
N GLY A 31 -1.81 -31.19 33.16
CA GLY A 31 -2.59 -31.74 34.27
C GLY A 31 -4.07 -31.37 34.31
N LYS A 32 -4.61 -30.79 33.22
CA LYS A 32 -6.05 -30.44 33.12
C LYS A 32 -6.86 -31.51 32.39
N ALA A 33 -8.07 -31.74 32.86
CA ALA A 33 -9.07 -32.57 32.20
C ALA A 33 -10.03 -31.72 31.34
N ALA A 34 -10.81 -32.36 30.49
CA ALA A 34 -11.76 -31.66 29.61
C ALA A 34 -12.84 -30.85 30.38
N ASP A 35 -13.16 -31.29 31.60
CA ASP A 35 -14.14 -30.64 32.47
C ASP A 35 -13.55 -29.55 33.37
N ASP A 36 -12.23 -29.38 33.39
CA ASP A 36 -11.58 -28.39 34.24
C ASP A 36 -11.80 -26.95 33.74
N MET A 37 -11.63 -26.04 34.70
CA MET A 37 -11.70 -24.60 34.50
C MET A 37 -10.36 -24.07 33.97
N LEU A 38 -10.43 -23.16 33.00
CA LEU A 38 -9.29 -22.44 32.42
C LEU A 38 -9.33 -20.98 32.86
N ASP A 39 -8.20 -20.51 33.39
CA ASP A 39 -8.03 -19.12 33.83
C ASP A 39 -7.52 -18.23 32.69
N ASP A 40 -7.69 -16.90 32.84
CA ASP A 40 -7.25 -15.91 31.84
C ASP A 40 -5.74 -15.98 31.57
N ALA A 41 -4.94 -16.25 32.61
CA ALA A 41 -3.49 -16.39 32.48
C ALA A 41 -3.13 -17.56 31.56
N GLU A 42 -3.79 -18.70 31.72
CA GLU A 42 -3.53 -19.91 30.94
C GLU A 42 -4.04 -19.78 29.50
N ARG A 43 -5.18 -19.09 29.33
CA ARG A 43 -5.68 -18.70 28.01
C ARG A 43 -4.66 -17.81 27.29
N SER A 44 -4.04 -16.86 27.98
CA SER A 44 -3.00 -16.02 27.40
C SER A 44 -1.76 -16.81 26.99
N THR A 45 -1.36 -17.81 27.79
CA THR A 45 -0.23 -18.71 27.44
C THR A 45 -0.54 -19.58 26.24
N LEU A 46 -1.77 -20.10 26.12
CA LEU A 46 -2.23 -20.83 24.94
C LEU A 46 -2.18 -19.94 23.69
N LEU A 47 -2.65 -18.70 23.78
CA LEU A 47 -2.60 -17.76 22.65
C LEU A 47 -1.16 -17.39 22.27
N ALA A 48 -0.28 -17.20 23.25
CA ALA A 48 1.14 -16.96 22.99
C ALA A 48 1.78 -18.16 22.27
N TYR A 49 1.44 -19.38 22.67
CA TYR A 49 1.87 -20.60 21.99
C TYR A 49 1.39 -20.65 20.54
N LEU A 50 0.09 -20.43 20.30
CA LEU A 50 -0.50 -20.46 18.96
C LEU A 50 0.04 -19.35 18.04
N ARG A 51 0.46 -18.21 18.59
CA ARG A 51 1.14 -17.13 17.86
C ARG A 51 2.62 -17.42 17.58
N GLY A 52 3.12 -18.61 17.93
CA GLY A 52 4.49 -19.05 17.66
C GLY A 52 5.48 -18.75 18.80
N GLY A 53 5.00 -18.36 19.99
CA GLY A 53 5.83 -17.83 21.06
C GLY A 53 6.69 -18.86 21.82
N LYS A 54 6.37 -20.16 21.77
CA LYS A 54 7.16 -21.20 22.45
C LYS A 54 6.67 -22.59 22.05
N THR A 55 7.49 -23.39 21.36
CA THR A 55 7.26 -24.82 21.06
C THR A 55 6.56 -25.19 19.74
N ALA A 56 6.73 -24.40 18.67
CA ALA A 56 6.72 -25.01 17.34
C ALA A 56 8.01 -25.85 17.19
N ALA A 57 7.96 -27.04 17.77
CA ALA A 57 8.73 -28.20 17.37
C ALA A 57 10.27 -28.06 17.36
N GLU A 58 10.88 -28.31 18.52
CA GLU A 58 12.11 -29.10 18.64
C GLU A 58 11.92 -30.56 18.14
N ALA A 59 10.98 -30.81 17.21
CA ALA A 59 11.01 -32.03 16.43
C ALA A 59 12.16 -31.86 15.44
N SER A 60 13.37 -32.14 15.96
CA SER A 60 14.63 -32.37 15.26
C SER A 60 14.69 -31.66 13.91
N LYS A 61 15.36 -30.49 13.86
CA LYS A 61 15.69 -29.81 12.60
C LYS A 61 16.00 -30.87 11.55
N PRO A 62 15.12 -31.06 10.56
CA PRO A 62 15.25 -32.17 9.64
C PRO A 62 16.57 -31.98 8.91
N GLN A 63 17.43 -33.01 8.95
CA GLN A 63 18.78 -32.89 8.43
C GLN A 63 18.73 -32.40 6.98
N GLU A 64 19.38 -31.26 6.71
CA GLU A 64 19.38 -30.59 5.41
C GLU A 64 19.85 -31.53 4.28
N LYS A 65 20.71 -32.49 4.65
CA LYS A 65 21.33 -33.47 3.76
C LYS A 65 21.20 -34.85 4.36
N VAL A 66 20.65 -35.79 3.59
CA VAL A 66 20.60 -37.22 3.94
C VAL A 66 21.45 -38.00 2.94
N THR A 67 22.47 -38.71 3.42
CA THR A 67 23.33 -39.54 2.56
C THR A 67 22.87 -40.99 2.60
N LEU A 68 22.37 -41.48 1.47
CA LEU A 68 22.00 -42.89 1.29
C LEU A 68 23.20 -43.68 0.78
N ASN A 69 23.57 -44.72 1.52
CA ASN A 69 24.59 -45.68 1.13
C ASN A 69 23.93 -46.91 0.51
N ARG A 70 24.17 -47.16 -0.77
CA ARG A 70 23.66 -48.34 -1.48
C ARG A 70 24.82 -49.27 -1.87
N ARG A 71 24.66 -50.56 -1.61
CA ARG A 71 25.58 -51.61 -2.07
C ARG A 71 24.91 -52.33 -3.24
N THR A 72 25.61 -52.45 -4.35
CA THR A 72 25.19 -53.25 -5.49
C THR A 72 26.25 -54.31 -5.74
N THR A 73 25.88 -55.57 -5.72
CA THR A 73 26.79 -56.68 -5.96
C THR A 73 26.54 -57.25 -7.35
N SER A 74 27.56 -57.30 -8.20
CA SER A 74 27.50 -57.99 -9.49
C SER A 74 28.45 -59.19 -9.49
N ALA A 75 28.08 -60.27 -10.15
CA ALA A 75 28.93 -61.44 -10.30
C ALA A 75 29.53 -61.45 -11.71
N VAL A 76 30.85 -61.47 -11.80
CA VAL A 76 31.58 -61.58 -13.06
C VAL A 76 32.16 -62.98 -13.16
N LYS A 77 31.76 -63.72 -14.20
CA LYS A 77 32.31 -65.04 -14.49
C LYS A 77 33.56 -64.89 -15.34
N GLN A 78 34.71 -65.18 -14.76
CA GLN A 78 35.99 -65.13 -15.44
C GLN A 78 36.34 -66.53 -15.99
N SER A 79 36.38 -66.66 -17.31
CA SER A 79 36.90 -67.84 -17.99
C SER A 79 38.40 -67.64 -18.25
N SER A 80 39.24 -68.57 -17.79
CA SER A 80 40.69 -68.51 -18.05
C SER A 80 41.06 -69.36 -19.26
N ARG A 81 42.10 -68.97 -20.00
CA ARG A 81 42.47 -69.63 -21.27
C ARG A 81 43.03 -71.05 -21.11
N THR A 82 43.42 -71.45 -19.89
CA THR A 82 44.07 -72.74 -19.61
C THR A 82 43.54 -73.39 -18.33
N GLY A 83 42.36 -73.00 -17.83
CA GLY A 83 41.82 -73.53 -16.57
C GLY A 83 40.36 -73.16 -16.27
N GLY A 84 39.84 -73.71 -15.16
CA GLY A 84 38.42 -73.61 -14.76
C GLY A 84 37.89 -72.19 -14.53
N SER A 85 36.60 -71.99 -14.82
CA SER A 85 35.94 -70.69 -14.66
C SER A 85 35.70 -70.34 -13.19
N ARG A 86 36.06 -69.13 -12.78
CA ARG A 86 35.82 -68.61 -11.42
C ARG A 86 34.79 -67.49 -11.46
N THR A 87 33.91 -67.42 -10.47
CA THR A 87 32.97 -66.32 -10.33
C THR A 87 33.49 -65.36 -9.27
N VAL A 88 33.71 -64.11 -9.67
CA VAL A 88 34.13 -63.03 -8.78
C VAL A 88 32.91 -62.19 -8.45
N HIS A 89 32.60 -62.06 -7.17
CA HIS A 89 31.57 -61.12 -6.71
C HIS A 89 32.20 -59.74 -6.52
N VAL A 90 31.76 -58.77 -7.31
CA VAL A 90 32.20 -57.38 -7.23
C VAL A 90 31.11 -56.59 -6.50
N GLU A 91 31.42 -56.08 -5.32
CA GLU A 91 30.53 -55.14 -4.62
C GLU A 91 30.91 -53.70 -4.95
N VAL A 92 30.00 -52.94 -5.57
CA VAL A 92 30.15 -51.50 -5.74
C VAL A 92 29.35 -50.80 -4.65
N LYS A 93 30.03 -49.96 -3.87
CA LYS A 93 29.40 -49.09 -2.86
C LYS A 93 29.22 -47.70 -3.44
N LYS A 94 27.97 -47.28 -3.66
CA LYS A 94 27.65 -45.93 -4.15
C LYS A 94 27.03 -45.12 -3.02
N ARG A 95 27.61 -43.95 -2.74
CA ARG A 95 27.00 -42.92 -1.87
C ARG A 95 26.17 -41.97 -2.73
N ARG A 96 24.96 -41.63 -2.29
CA ARG A 96 24.15 -40.55 -2.88
C ARG A 96 23.64 -39.65 -1.77
N THR A 97 24.00 -38.37 -1.82
CA THR A 97 23.55 -37.37 -0.85
C THR A 97 22.38 -36.60 -1.45
N TYR A 98 21.24 -36.63 -0.77
CA TYR A 98 20.03 -35.90 -1.15
C TYR A 98 19.87 -34.68 -0.25
N VAL A 99 19.51 -33.54 -0.87
CA VAL A 99 19.25 -32.27 -0.18
C VAL A 99 17.75 -32.00 -0.23
N ARG A 100 17.20 -31.42 0.84
CA ARG A 100 15.74 -31.21 1.00
C ARG A 100 15.23 -30.04 0.16
N ARG A 101 15.06 -30.26 -1.15
CA ARG A 101 14.68 -29.22 -2.14
C ARG A 101 13.37 -28.50 -1.87
N GLY A 102 12.37 -29.16 -1.28
CA GLY A 102 11.03 -28.54 -1.09
C GLY A 102 11.04 -27.33 -0.15
N GLU A 103 11.82 -27.36 0.91
CA GLU A 103 11.94 -26.23 1.86
C GLU A 103 12.88 -25.15 1.33
N LEU A 104 13.93 -25.55 0.61
CA LEU A 104 14.85 -24.67 -0.09
C LEU A 104 14.13 -23.84 -1.17
N GLN A 105 13.19 -24.46 -1.88
CA GLN A 105 12.41 -23.80 -2.93
C GLN A 105 11.38 -22.82 -2.34
N ARG A 106 10.69 -23.19 -1.25
CA ARG A 106 9.79 -22.26 -0.54
C ARG A 106 10.52 -21.05 0.02
N GLN A 107 11.70 -21.24 0.61
CA GLN A 107 12.50 -20.10 1.10
C GLN A 107 12.97 -19.18 -0.03
N GLN A 108 13.28 -19.74 -1.21
CA GLN A 108 13.63 -18.93 -2.38
C GLN A 108 12.43 -18.13 -2.90
N GLU A 109 11.25 -18.75 -2.97
CA GLU A 109 10.01 -18.09 -3.37
C GLU A 109 9.63 -16.96 -2.39
N GLU A 110 9.78 -17.19 -1.08
CA GLU A 110 9.51 -16.19 -0.04
C GLU A 110 10.52 -15.02 -0.08
N ALA A 111 11.80 -15.33 -0.31
CA ALA A 111 12.83 -14.30 -0.49
C ALA A 111 12.61 -13.47 -1.77
N GLU A 112 12.16 -14.10 -2.85
CA GLU A 112 11.85 -13.41 -4.11
C GLU A 112 10.60 -12.51 -3.97
N GLN A 113 9.58 -12.95 -3.25
CA GLN A 113 8.41 -12.14 -2.94
C GLN A 113 8.78 -10.92 -2.08
N ALA A 114 9.57 -11.11 -1.02
CA ALA A 114 10.04 -10.01 -0.19
C ALA A 114 10.91 -8.99 -0.96
N ALA A 115 11.71 -9.47 -1.93
CA ALA A 115 12.50 -8.60 -2.79
C ALA A 115 11.62 -7.75 -3.72
N ARG A 116 10.58 -8.35 -4.32
CA ARG A 116 9.63 -7.64 -5.19
C ARG A 116 8.81 -6.61 -4.41
N GLU A 117 8.34 -6.94 -3.21
CA GLU A 117 7.62 -5.98 -2.36
C GLU A 117 8.50 -4.79 -1.96
N ALA A 118 9.79 -5.04 -1.67
CA ALA A 118 10.75 -3.97 -1.35
C ALA A 118 11.08 -3.09 -2.57
N GLU A 119 11.11 -3.66 -3.78
CA GLU A 119 11.29 -2.91 -5.02
C GLU A 119 10.06 -2.04 -5.31
N GLU A 120 8.85 -2.61 -5.22
CA GLU A 120 7.61 -1.88 -5.43
C GLU A 120 7.42 -0.74 -4.41
N ALA A 121 7.82 -0.95 -3.15
CA ALA A 121 7.81 0.11 -2.14
C ALA A 121 8.74 1.28 -2.51
N LYS A 122 9.94 1.00 -3.03
CA LYS A 122 10.90 2.02 -3.47
C LYS A 122 10.40 2.76 -4.70
N GLU A 123 9.80 2.07 -5.65
CA GLU A 123 9.22 2.70 -6.84
C GLU A 123 8.08 3.64 -6.47
N ARG A 124 7.19 3.22 -5.55
CA ARG A 124 6.11 4.08 -5.04
C ARG A 124 6.64 5.30 -4.31
N GLU A 125 7.69 5.14 -3.50
CA GLU A 125 8.32 6.28 -2.81
C GLU A 125 8.97 7.26 -3.82
N ALA A 126 9.67 6.74 -4.83
CA ALA A 126 10.27 7.57 -5.87
C ALA A 126 9.22 8.31 -6.70
N GLN A 127 8.11 7.65 -7.05
CA GLN A 127 6.99 8.30 -7.76
C GLN A 127 6.35 9.40 -6.91
N ALA A 128 6.13 9.16 -5.61
CA ALA A 128 5.58 10.16 -4.70
C ALA A 128 6.52 11.38 -4.56
N GLN A 129 7.83 11.17 -4.52
CA GLN A 129 8.81 12.27 -4.49
C GLN A 129 8.81 13.07 -5.79
N GLN A 130 8.73 12.40 -6.95
CA GLN A 130 8.65 13.08 -8.24
C GLN A 130 7.37 13.90 -8.37
N GLU A 131 6.21 13.35 -8.00
CA GLU A 131 4.95 14.08 -8.04
C GLU A 131 4.96 15.29 -7.10
N ALA A 132 5.55 15.15 -5.90
CA ALA A 132 5.71 16.27 -4.97
C ALA A 132 6.63 17.38 -5.53
N GLU A 133 7.73 17.00 -6.18
CA GLU A 133 8.66 17.96 -6.80
C GLU A 133 8.02 18.67 -8.01
N GLU A 134 7.26 17.95 -8.83
CA GLU A 134 6.53 18.52 -9.96
C GLU A 134 5.44 19.50 -9.50
N ARG A 135 4.67 19.14 -8.46
CA ARG A 135 3.68 20.05 -7.87
C ARG A 135 4.33 21.31 -7.30
N ALA A 136 5.44 21.17 -6.57
CA ALA A 136 6.16 22.31 -6.02
C ALA A 136 6.69 23.24 -7.13
N LYS A 137 7.18 22.69 -8.25
CA LYS A 137 7.61 23.49 -9.41
C LYS A 137 6.44 24.21 -10.08
N GLN A 138 5.29 23.54 -10.23
CA GLN A 138 4.09 24.16 -10.82
C GLN A 138 3.54 25.28 -9.94
N GLU A 139 3.49 25.09 -8.62
CA GLU A 139 3.06 26.12 -7.67
C GLU A 139 4.00 27.33 -7.69
N ALA A 140 5.31 27.10 -7.67
CA ALA A 140 6.31 28.18 -7.76
C ALA A 140 6.23 28.96 -9.09
N ALA A 141 5.99 28.27 -10.21
CA ALA A 141 5.81 28.91 -11.50
C ALA A 141 4.51 29.74 -11.56
N ALA A 142 3.41 29.22 -11.03
CA ALA A 142 2.13 29.93 -10.98
C ALA A 142 2.20 31.16 -10.06
N GLU A 143 2.91 31.07 -8.93
CA GLU A 143 3.11 32.21 -8.03
C GLU A 143 3.98 33.30 -8.68
N ALA A 144 5.06 32.92 -9.37
CA ALA A 144 5.90 33.85 -10.11
C ALA A 144 5.14 34.56 -11.26
N GLU A 145 4.29 33.85 -11.99
CA GLU A 145 3.46 34.43 -13.05
C GLU A 145 2.40 35.38 -12.47
N ALA A 146 1.76 34.99 -11.36
CA ALA A 146 0.79 35.85 -10.67
C ALA A 146 1.44 37.12 -10.08
N GLU A 147 2.67 37.02 -9.57
CA GLU A 147 3.43 38.19 -9.10
C GLU A 147 3.82 39.11 -10.25
N ALA A 148 4.28 38.56 -11.38
CA ALA A 148 4.59 39.33 -12.58
C ALA A 148 3.38 40.10 -13.10
N GLN A 149 2.22 39.44 -13.23
CA GLN A 149 0.97 40.08 -13.64
C GLN A 149 0.51 41.18 -12.68
N ARG A 150 0.71 40.99 -11.36
CA ARG A 150 0.40 42.03 -10.35
C ARG A 150 1.30 43.24 -10.49
N ARG A 151 2.60 43.04 -10.73
CA ARG A 151 3.56 44.14 -10.93
C ARG A 151 3.25 44.93 -12.21
N GLU A 152 2.94 44.24 -13.31
CA GLU A 152 2.53 44.88 -14.56
C GLU A 152 1.23 45.68 -14.41
N ALA A 153 0.23 45.14 -13.70
CA ALA A 153 -1.01 45.85 -13.43
C ALA A 153 -0.81 47.08 -12.53
N GLU A 154 0.08 47.01 -11.53
CA GLU A 154 0.41 48.14 -10.67
C GLU A 154 1.17 49.24 -11.45
N GLU A 155 2.09 48.86 -12.33
CA GLU A 155 2.83 49.80 -13.18
C GLU A 155 1.91 50.48 -14.21
N ALA A 156 1.00 49.72 -14.83
CA ALA A 156 -0.01 50.28 -15.72
C ALA A 156 -0.99 51.23 -15.00
N ALA A 157 -1.38 50.91 -13.76
CA ALA A 157 -2.22 51.78 -12.95
C ALA A 157 -1.50 53.09 -12.58
N LYS A 158 -0.22 53.02 -12.20
CA LYS A 158 0.60 54.22 -11.92
C LYS A 158 0.81 55.07 -13.17
N ALA A 159 1.05 54.46 -14.33
CA ALA A 159 1.19 55.19 -15.59
C ALA A 159 -0.12 55.92 -15.97
N ALA A 160 -1.27 55.25 -15.81
CA ALA A 160 -2.58 55.86 -16.06
C ALA A 160 -2.91 57.00 -15.08
N GLU A 161 -2.49 56.90 -13.82
CA GLU A 161 -2.65 57.98 -12.83
C GLU A 161 -1.80 59.21 -13.17
N VAL A 162 -0.55 59.01 -13.59
CA VAL A 162 0.34 60.11 -14.02
C VAL A 162 -0.19 60.78 -15.30
N GLU A 163 -0.73 60.01 -16.25
CA GLU A 163 -1.33 60.56 -17.47
C GLU A 163 -2.64 61.32 -17.17
N ALA A 164 -3.48 60.82 -16.26
CA ALA A 164 -4.68 61.50 -15.81
C ALA A 164 -4.38 62.79 -15.02
N ALA A 165 -3.33 62.80 -14.20
CA ALA A 165 -2.87 64.00 -13.50
C ALA A 165 -2.30 65.06 -14.48
N ALA A 166 -1.54 64.64 -15.49
CA ALA A 166 -1.04 65.54 -16.53
C ALA A 166 -2.17 66.13 -17.41
N ALA A 167 -3.21 65.34 -17.70
CA ALA A 167 -4.39 65.81 -18.42
C ALA A 167 -5.26 66.78 -17.58
N ALA A 168 -5.27 66.63 -16.26
CA ALA A 168 -5.96 67.56 -15.34
C ALA A 168 -5.20 68.89 -15.16
N GLU A 169 -3.86 68.89 -15.24
CA GLU A 169 -3.04 70.11 -15.14
C GLU A 169 -3.05 70.94 -16.45
N ALA A 170 -3.38 70.33 -17.59
CA ALA A 170 -3.51 71.01 -18.89
C ALA A 170 -4.88 71.68 -19.14
N ALA A 171 -5.81 71.66 -18.18
CA ALA A 171 -7.10 72.31 -18.30
C ALA A 171 -7.09 73.70 -17.61
N PRO A 172 -6.99 74.83 -18.35
CA PRO A 172 -7.20 76.13 -17.75
C PRO A 172 -8.68 76.33 -17.40
N ALA A 173 -8.90 76.78 -16.17
CA ALA A 173 -10.17 77.24 -15.64
C ALA A 173 -10.81 78.34 -16.50
N GLN A 174 -12.06 78.12 -16.96
CA GLN A 174 -13.04 79.20 -17.16
C GLN A 174 -14.46 78.71 -16.80
N THR A 175 -14.98 79.30 -15.72
CA THR A 175 -16.39 79.34 -15.29
C THR A 175 -17.15 80.48 -16.03
N PRO A 176 -18.43 80.82 -15.76
CA PRO A 176 -19.64 80.27 -16.40
C PRO A 176 -20.64 81.34 -16.96
N THR A 177 -21.65 80.90 -17.76
CA THR A 177 -23.02 81.49 -17.98
C THR A 177 -23.16 82.83 -18.78
N PRO A 178 -24.35 83.20 -19.37
CA PRO A 178 -25.63 82.49 -19.53
C PRO A 178 -26.30 82.56 -20.94
N ALA A 179 -27.42 81.81 -21.07
CA ALA A 179 -28.34 81.71 -22.21
C ALA A 179 -29.09 83.03 -22.57
N PRO A 180 -29.82 83.11 -23.71
CA PRO A 180 -31.21 82.60 -23.75
C PRO A 180 -31.68 81.95 -25.08
N VAL A 181 -32.78 81.21 -24.98
CA VAL A 181 -33.57 80.44 -25.97
C VAL A 181 -34.95 81.15 -26.16
N PRO A 182 -35.93 80.69 -26.98
CA PRO A 182 -36.04 80.26 -28.40
C PRO A 182 -37.27 80.98 -29.10
N PRO A 183 -37.90 80.52 -30.22
CA PRO A 183 -38.90 79.41 -30.18
C PRO A 183 -39.06 78.50 -31.43
N GLU A 184 -39.65 77.31 -31.16
CA GLU A 184 -40.57 76.43 -31.95
C GLU A 184 -40.23 75.99 -33.40
N GLU A 185 -40.47 74.77 -33.89
CA GLU A 185 -41.34 73.64 -33.53
C GLU A 185 -40.94 72.37 -34.34
N ALA A 186 -41.56 71.21 -34.03
CA ALA A 186 -41.69 69.98 -34.84
C ALA A 186 -40.77 68.75 -34.58
N LYS A 187 -41.17 68.00 -33.53
CA LYS A 187 -41.59 66.57 -33.53
C LYS A 187 -40.76 65.52 -34.30
N SER A 188 -40.20 64.54 -33.58
CA SER A 188 -40.52 63.08 -33.65
C SER A 188 -39.52 62.27 -32.80
N THR A 189 -39.91 61.89 -31.57
CA THR A 189 -40.29 60.52 -31.15
C THR A 189 -39.20 59.45 -31.26
N GLY A 190 -38.69 58.98 -30.10
CA GLY A 190 -37.91 57.73 -30.04
C GLY A 190 -37.18 57.45 -28.72
N ARG A 191 -37.83 57.56 -27.55
CA ARG A 191 -37.28 57.07 -26.26
C ARG A 191 -38.05 55.84 -25.80
N ARG A 192 -37.35 54.72 -25.60
CA ARG A 192 -37.62 53.72 -24.55
C ARG A 192 -36.31 53.07 -24.12
N GLU A 193 -35.76 53.56 -23.02
CA GLU A 193 -35.03 52.73 -22.08
C GLU A 193 -36.07 51.87 -21.32
N ASP A 194 -35.75 50.62 -20.99
CA ASP A 194 -35.67 50.23 -19.57
C ASP A 194 -35.06 48.83 -19.41
N LYS A 195 -34.32 48.68 -18.31
CA LYS A 195 -33.47 47.53 -17.96
C LYS A 195 -34.24 46.60 -16.96
N PRO A 196 -33.57 45.70 -16.20
CA PRO A 196 -33.73 44.24 -16.23
C PRO A 196 -34.57 43.67 -15.07
N LYS A 197 -35.07 42.43 -15.15
CA LYS A 197 -35.39 41.64 -13.92
C LYS A 197 -35.05 40.15 -14.00
N LYS A 198 -34.37 39.76 -12.93
CA LYS A 198 -33.83 38.46 -12.52
C LYS A 198 -34.95 37.59 -11.90
N ARG A 199 -34.71 36.27 -11.91
CA ARG A 199 -35.27 35.19 -11.06
C ARG A 199 -36.68 34.67 -11.41
N LYS A 200 -36.74 33.37 -11.75
CA LYS A 200 -37.45 32.36 -10.92
C LYS A 200 -37.06 30.93 -11.33
N GLY A 201 -36.21 30.30 -10.55
CA GLY A 201 -36.15 28.84 -10.48
C GLY A 201 -37.37 28.32 -9.71
N LYS A 202 -38.08 27.37 -10.32
CA LYS A 202 -39.11 26.48 -9.75
C LYS A 202 -39.43 25.51 -10.90
N GLY A 203 -39.26 24.20 -10.85
CA GLY A 203 -38.97 23.23 -9.82
C GLY A 203 -39.71 21.95 -10.21
N ARG A 204 -39.04 20.79 -10.06
CA ARG A 204 -39.59 19.43 -9.87
C ARG A 204 -40.28 18.67 -11.01
N ALA A 205 -39.83 17.40 -11.08
CA ALA A 205 -40.54 16.15 -11.33
C ALA A 205 -40.91 15.77 -12.77
N ASP A 206 -40.36 14.65 -13.25
CA ASP A 206 -41.09 13.39 -13.48
C ASP A 206 -40.08 12.24 -13.71
N SER A 207 -40.17 11.18 -12.89
CA SER A 207 -40.43 9.77 -13.26
C SER A 207 -39.24 9.00 -13.86
#